data_AF-A0A7C5PET7-F1
#
_entry.id   AF-A0A7C5PET7-F1
#
_cell.length_a   1.000
_cell.length_b   1.000
_cell.length_c   1.000
_cell.angle_alpha   90.00
_cell.angle_beta   90.00
_cell.angle_gamma   90.00
#
_symmetry.space_group_name_H-M   'P 1'
#
loop_
_entity.id
_entity.type
_entity.pdbx_description
1 polymer ?
#
loop_
_entity_poly.entity_id
_entity_poly.type
_entity_poly.pdbx_seq_one_letter_code
_entity_poly.pdbx_strand_id
1 'polypeptide(L)'
;RRLLESGRAKRVMVSAPSRRALNSFFAFFGSGAGDGLVFLPPDALPAALDEDTWLILDEAAALGSERLRRLIAATPRLWMATTTEGYEGSGRGFVLRQLGWLRKHHPRYRVLRLTRPMRWASGDPLEAWLQRVLCLNPALPTLPAATAEGVAPIEHLRLDRARLVRDEALLAEVFGLLVSAHYRTRPSDLALLLDGEEVTVHALREQGRIVALALVQHEAGLSPELAQAVYAGQRRPPGRLQAQSLAAHVGLPEAATLDQRRVLRIAVRPERRRQGLGRRLLRAVAGQARAEGGALLGASFAAEPGLLDFWQACGFLPVHLGLRPERSTGLPSLLVLQGLDARGEAVVAEARALMGRRLGCLQEHGLLDLPPGLPLPEGPVAASRLAAERAACLHGLRGFELALHALLPEVRARMPLPEPLATLWRLRVEQGLDWPRVARAAGLSGKRAAREAMRAGLRDLLSGA
;
A
#
# COMPACT_ATOMS: atom_id res chain seq x y z
N ARG A 1 5.31 -32.69 -15.20
CA ARG A 1 5.92 -33.88 -15.82
C ARG A 1 4.94 -34.54 -16.80
N ARG A 2 3.85 -35.17 -16.34
CA ARG A 2 2.82 -35.77 -17.23
C ARG A 2 2.31 -34.86 -18.37
N LEU A 3 2.12 -33.56 -18.14
CA LEU A 3 1.71 -32.60 -19.19
C LEU A 3 2.74 -32.50 -20.34
N LEU A 4 4.02 -32.51 -20.00
CA LEU A 4 5.13 -32.45 -20.96
C LEU A 4 5.32 -33.81 -21.64
N GLU A 5 5.36 -34.90 -20.86
CA GLU A 5 5.55 -36.26 -21.38
C GLU A 5 4.42 -36.73 -22.31
N SER A 6 3.17 -36.31 -22.05
CA SER A 6 2.03 -36.65 -22.90
C SER A 6 1.90 -35.77 -24.15
N GLY A 7 2.80 -34.80 -24.35
CA GLY A 7 2.73 -33.84 -25.46
C GLY A 7 1.58 -32.83 -25.36
N ARG A 8 0.76 -32.87 -24.29
CA ARG A 8 -0.35 -31.92 -24.06
C ARG A 8 0.12 -30.49 -23.79
N ALA A 9 1.38 -30.32 -23.40
CA ALA A 9 2.03 -29.03 -23.25
C ALA A 9 3.40 -29.08 -23.94
N LYS A 10 3.62 -28.23 -24.94
CA LYS A 10 4.97 -28.01 -25.51
C LYS A 10 5.87 -27.29 -24.51
N ARG A 11 5.28 -26.40 -23.72
CA ARG A 11 5.98 -25.59 -22.72
C ARG A 11 5.09 -25.38 -21.49
N VAL A 12 5.70 -25.44 -20.32
CA VAL A 12 5.10 -25.08 -19.04
C VAL A 12 5.93 -23.94 -18.46
N MET A 13 5.27 -22.82 -18.19
CA MET A 13 5.88 -21.69 -17.51
C MET A 13 5.63 -21.80 -16.02
N VAL A 14 6.66 -21.53 -15.22
CA VAL A 14 6.55 -21.45 -13.77
C VAL A 14 7.00 -20.07 -13.30
N SER A 15 6.23 -19.47 -12.39
CA SER A 15 6.56 -18.18 -11.81
C SER A 15 6.34 -18.20 -10.31
N ALA A 16 7.18 -17.43 -9.62
CA ALA A 16 7.15 -17.22 -8.18
C ALA A 16 7.76 -15.85 -7.89
N PRO A 17 7.63 -15.30 -6.66
CA PRO A 17 8.26 -14.03 -6.29
C PRO A 17 9.78 -14.00 -6.50
N SER A 18 10.43 -15.16 -6.42
CA SER A 18 11.84 -15.32 -6.79
C SER A 18 12.10 -16.72 -7.32
N ARG A 19 13.13 -16.88 -8.17
CA ARG A 19 13.56 -18.21 -8.65
C ARG A 19 13.96 -19.12 -7.48
N ARG A 20 14.56 -18.55 -6.43
CA ARG A 20 14.99 -19.27 -5.23
C ARG A 20 13.83 -19.96 -4.50
N ALA A 21 12.63 -19.38 -4.53
CA ALA A 21 11.44 -20.00 -3.93
C ALA A 21 11.13 -21.37 -4.55
N LEU A 22 11.49 -21.56 -5.82
CA LEU A 22 11.25 -22.79 -6.58
C LEU A 22 12.41 -23.79 -6.49
N ASN A 23 13.38 -23.63 -5.59
CA ASN A 23 14.51 -24.55 -5.49
C ASN A 23 14.05 -26.00 -5.24
N SER A 24 13.15 -26.22 -4.27
CA SER A 24 12.59 -27.56 -4.00
C SER A 24 11.71 -28.06 -5.15
N PHE A 25 11.00 -27.16 -5.83
CA PHE A 25 10.22 -27.49 -7.02
C PHE A 25 11.13 -28.02 -8.14
N PHE A 26 12.20 -27.30 -8.49
CA PHE A 26 13.15 -27.75 -9.52
C PHE A 26 13.92 -28.99 -9.10
N ALA A 27 14.31 -29.12 -7.82
CA ALA A 27 14.97 -30.32 -7.30
C ALA A 27 14.08 -31.56 -7.44
N PHE A 28 12.77 -31.45 -7.16
CA PHE A 28 11.82 -32.55 -7.34
C PHE A 28 11.66 -32.96 -8.81
N PHE A 29 11.73 -31.99 -9.73
CA PHE A 29 11.67 -32.26 -11.16
C PHE A 29 12.94 -32.92 -11.71
N GLY A 30 14.10 -32.66 -11.10
CA GLY A 30 15.40 -33.19 -11.51
C GLY A 30 15.86 -32.68 -12.88
N SER A 31 16.85 -33.34 -13.48
CA SER A 31 17.32 -33.07 -14.86
C SER A 31 16.33 -33.50 -15.95
N GLY A 32 15.30 -34.28 -15.61
CA GLY A 32 14.31 -34.83 -16.54
C GLY A 32 13.17 -33.88 -16.96
N ALA A 33 13.28 -32.57 -16.69
CA ALA A 33 12.26 -31.61 -17.10
C ALA A 33 12.37 -31.20 -18.59
N GLY A 34 13.50 -31.48 -19.25
CA GLY A 34 13.78 -31.01 -20.62
C GLY A 34 13.70 -29.49 -20.77
N ASP A 35 13.86 -28.99 -22.00
CA ASP A 35 13.73 -27.56 -22.34
C ASP A 35 12.29 -27.00 -22.17
N GLY A 36 11.31 -27.86 -21.86
CA GLY A 36 9.90 -27.52 -21.79
C GLY A 36 9.46 -26.79 -20.52
N LEU A 37 10.25 -26.78 -19.44
CA LEU A 37 9.90 -26.11 -18.18
C LEU A 37 10.72 -24.82 -17.99
N VAL A 38 10.08 -23.66 -18.04
CA VAL A 38 10.78 -22.37 -18.00
C VAL A 38 10.33 -21.51 -16.83
N PHE A 39 11.30 -21.04 -16.03
CA PHE A 39 11.04 -19.99 -15.05
C PHE A 39 10.96 -18.63 -15.73
N LEU A 40 9.90 -17.88 -15.42
CA LEU A 40 9.81 -16.46 -15.75
C LEU A 40 9.48 -15.65 -14.50
N PRO A 41 10.16 -14.51 -14.26
CA PRO A 41 9.76 -13.60 -13.21
C PRO A 41 8.36 -13.03 -13.52
N PRO A 42 7.56 -12.69 -12.50
CA PRO A 42 6.17 -12.26 -12.70
C PRO A 42 6.00 -11.05 -13.64
N ASP A 43 6.99 -10.15 -13.70
CA ASP A 43 6.98 -8.97 -14.57
C ASP A 43 7.17 -9.32 -16.07
N ALA A 44 7.81 -10.45 -16.38
CA ALA A 44 8.04 -10.90 -17.74
C ALA A 44 6.91 -11.77 -18.29
N LEU A 45 6.01 -12.26 -17.43
CA LEU A 45 4.91 -13.15 -17.84
C LEU A 45 4.03 -12.52 -18.92
N PRO A 46 3.50 -11.28 -18.80
CA PRO A 46 2.50 -10.79 -19.74
C PRO A 46 2.96 -10.77 -21.20
N ALA A 47 4.27 -10.58 -21.44
CA ALA A 47 4.84 -10.57 -22.78
C ALA A 47 5.11 -11.96 -23.36
N ALA A 48 5.06 -13.01 -22.53
CA ALA A 48 5.42 -14.37 -22.89
C ALA A 48 4.21 -15.33 -22.94
N LEU A 49 3.02 -14.89 -22.51
CA LEU A 49 1.81 -15.72 -22.51
C LEU A 49 1.15 -15.78 -23.89
N ASP A 50 0.72 -16.97 -24.27
CA ASP A 50 -0.19 -17.25 -25.37
C ASP A 50 -1.34 -18.18 -24.91
N GLU A 51 -2.32 -18.45 -25.77
CA GLU A 51 -3.49 -19.28 -25.44
C GLU A 51 -3.14 -20.74 -25.11
N ASP A 52 -1.98 -21.22 -25.55
CA ASP A 52 -1.54 -22.59 -25.34
C ASP A 52 -0.64 -22.77 -24.10
N THR A 53 -0.24 -21.66 -23.47
CA THR A 53 0.67 -21.65 -22.34
C THR A 53 0.04 -22.25 -21.10
N TRP A 54 0.67 -23.30 -20.57
CA TRP A 54 0.41 -23.80 -19.22
C TRP A 54 1.22 -23.00 -18.21
N LEU A 55 0.53 -22.35 -17.27
CA LEU A 55 1.17 -21.50 -16.27
C LEU A 55 0.99 -22.09 -14.87
N ILE A 56 2.09 -22.17 -14.12
CA ILE A 56 2.11 -22.51 -12.70
C ILE A 56 2.58 -21.27 -11.94
N LEU A 57 1.75 -20.79 -11.03
CA LEU A 57 2.07 -19.70 -10.12
C LEU A 57 2.25 -20.27 -8.72
N ASP A 58 3.48 -20.23 -8.23
CA ASP A 58 3.80 -20.54 -6.84
C ASP A 58 3.80 -19.27 -5.99
N GLU A 59 3.32 -19.39 -4.76
CA GLU A 59 3.00 -18.26 -3.87
C GLU A 59 2.15 -17.16 -4.55
N ALA A 60 1.07 -17.58 -5.21
CA ALA A 60 0.20 -16.70 -6.01
C ALA A 60 -0.36 -15.50 -5.21
N ALA A 61 -0.55 -15.64 -3.88
CA ALA A 61 -0.98 -14.54 -3.02
C ALA A 61 0.01 -13.37 -2.97
N ALA A 62 1.30 -13.61 -3.26
CA ALA A 62 2.32 -12.58 -3.28
C ALA A 62 2.31 -11.70 -4.55
N LEU A 63 1.60 -12.10 -5.61
CA LEU A 63 1.57 -11.39 -6.90
C LEU A 63 0.58 -10.21 -6.94
N GLY A 64 -0.28 -10.09 -5.93
CA GLY A 64 -1.33 -9.08 -5.87
C GLY A 64 -2.54 -9.41 -6.74
N SER A 65 -3.73 -8.97 -6.31
CA SER A 65 -5.00 -9.36 -6.93
C SER A 65 -5.15 -8.91 -8.38
N GLU A 66 -4.75 -7.67 -8.70
CA GLU A 66 -4.91 -7.13 -10.06
C GLU A 66 -4.03 -7.84 -11.09
N ARG A 67 -2.76 -8.07 -10.75
CA ARG A 67 -1.85 -8.82 -11.60
C ARG A 67 -2.37 -10.24 -11.82
N LEU A 68 -2.83 -10.88 -10.75
CA LEU A 68 -3.35 -12.24 -10.83
C LEU A 68 -4.59 -12.33 -11.73
N ARG A 69 -5.52 -11.37 -11.64
CA ARG A 69 -6.70 -11.28 -12.52
C ARG A 69 -6.30 -11.15 -13.99
N ARG A 70 -5.28 -10.34 -14.32
CA ARG A 70 -4.75 -10.22 -15.69
C ARG A 70 -4.15 -11.53 -16.18
N LEU A 71 -3.39 -12.23 -15.35
CA LEU A 71 -2.81 -13.54 -15.70
C LEU A 71 -3.90 -14.61 -15.91
N ILE A 72 -4.93 -14.63 -15.06
CA ILE A 72 -6.09 -15.53 -15.20
C ILE A 72 -6.85 -15.26 -16.50
N ALA A 73 -7.00 -13.98 -16.90
CA ALA A 73 -7.64 -13.62 -18.15
C ALA A 73 -6.79 -14.01 -19.38
N ALA A 74 -5.46 -13.96 -19.27
CA ALA A 74 -4.55 -14.24 -20.37
C ALA A 74 -4.37 -15.74 -20.68
N THR A 75 -4.50 -16.63 -19.69
CA THR A 75 -4.44 -18.08 -19.94
C THR A 75 -5.45 -18.88 -19.09
N PRO A 76 -6.29 -19.72 -19.73
CA PRO A 76 -7.22 -20.59 -19.00
C PRO A 76 -6.52 -21.82 -18.37
N ARG A 77 -5.26 -22.10 -18.72
CA ARG A 77 -4.50 -23.29 -18.29
C ARG A 77 -3.59 -22.97 -17.10
N LEU A 78 -4.21 -22.56 -16.00
CA LEU A 78 -3.52 -22.00 -14.84
C LEU A 78 -3.59 -22.87 -13.60
N TRP A 79 -2.45 -23.07 -12.94
CA TRP A 79 -2.33 -23.66 -11.61
C TRP A 79 -1.79 -22.61 -10.64
N MET A 80 -2.45 -22.45 -9.49
CA MET A 80 -2.02 -21.52 -8.45
C MET A 80 -1.82 -22.29 -7.16
N ALA A 81 -0.62 -22.18 -6.60
CA ALA A 81 -0.30 -22.63 -5.26
C ALA A 81 -0.10 -21.41 -4.34
N THR A 82 -0.60 -21.49 -3.12
CA THR A 82 -0.39 -20.43 -2.12
C THR A 82 -0.58 -20.99 -0.72
N THR A 83 0.21 -20.47 0.22
CA THR A 83 0.04 -20.76 1.64
C THR A 83 -1.12 -19.93 2.19
N THR A 84 -2.13 -20.56 2.82
CA THR A 84 -3.33 -19.85 3.36
C THR A 84 -3.24 -19.54 4.84
N GLU A 85 -2.47 -20.32 5.59
CA GLU A 85 -2.26 -20.22 7.03
C GLU A 85 -0.75 -20.21 7.30
N GLY A 86 -0.29 -19.34 8.20
CA GLY A 86 1.13 -19.22 8.54
C GLY A 86 1.60 -17.78 8.75
N TYR A 87 2.88 -17.64 9.05
CA TYR A 87 3.49 -16.37 9.49
C TYR A 87 3.66 -15.33 8.37
N GLU A 88 3.61 -15.72 7.09
CA GLU A 88 3.85 -14.79 5.98
C GLU A 88 2.68 -13.82 5.73
N GLY A 89 1.48 -14.22 6.18
CA GLY A 89 0.27 -13.41 6.22
C GLY A 89 -0.44 -13.15 4.89
N SER A 90 0.16 -13.50 3.74
CA SER A 90 -0.35 -13.21 2.38
C SER A 90 -1.58 -14.04 2.00
N GLY A 91 -1.69 -15.26 2.52
CA GLY A 91 -2.70 -16.24 2.14
C GLY A 91 -4.15 -15.84 2.35
N ARG A 92 -4.44 -15.11 3.43
CA ARG A 92 -5.82 -14.76 3.79
C ARG A 92 -6.42 -13.72 2.85
N GLY A 93 -5.62 -12.74 2.41
CA GLY A 93 -6.03 -11.76 1.40
C GLY A 93 -6.41 -12.39 0.07
N PHE A 94 -5.69 -13.44 -0.33
CA PHE A 94 -6.02 -14.26 -1.49
C PHE A 94 -7.35 -15.00 -1.29
N VAL A 95 -7.54 -15.66 -0.13
CA VAL A 95 -8.79 -16.37 0.17
C VAL A 95 -10.00 -15.41 0.13
N LEU A 96 -9.90 -14.26 0.78
CA LEU A 96 -11.02 -13.32 0.91
C LEU A 96 -11.39 -12.63 -0.41
N ARG A 97 -10.39 -12.15 -1.17
CA ARG A 97 -10.65 -11.36 -2.38
C ARG A 97 -10.59 -12.19 -3.66
N GLN A 98 -9.59 -13.07 -3.77
CA GLN A 98 -9.34 -13.78 -5.02
C GLN A 98 -10.26 -14.99 -5.18
N LEU A 99 -10.44 -15.82 -4.15
CA LEU A 99 -11.36 -16.97 -4.26
C LEU A 99 -12.81 -16.51 -4.42
N GLY A 100 -13.23 -15.46 -3.72
CA GLY A 100 -14.55 -14.84 -3.92
C GLY A 100 -14.74 -14.33 -5.35
N TRP A 101 -13.73 -13.68 -5.93
CA TRP A 101 -13.77 -13.22 -7.31
C TRP A 101 -13.77 -14.39 -8.32
N LEU A 102 -12.95 -15.43 -8.10
CA LEU A 102 -12.89 -16.64 -8.94
C LEU A 102 -14.23 -17.37 -8.95
N ARG A 103 -14.89 -17.50 -7.78
CA ARG A 103 -16.24 -18.06 -7.66
C ARG A 103 -17.25 -17.37 -8.57
N LYS A 104 -17.16 -16.04 -8.65
CA LYS A 104 -18.10 -15.22 -9.42
C LYS A 104 -17.81 -15.24 -10.93
N HIS A 105 -16.55 -15.22 -11.34
CA HIS A 105 -16.17 -15.02 -12.75
C HIS A 105 -15.71 -16.30 -13.47
N HIS A 106 -15.29 -17.33 -12.74
CA HIS A 106 -14.73 -18.56 -13.29
C HIS A 106 -15.39 -19.79 -12.64
N PRO A 107 -16.63 -20.15 -13.00
CA PRO A 107 -17.40 -21.20 -12.33
C PRO A 107 -16.76 -22.59 -12.40
N ARG A 108 -15.85 -22.84 -13.35
CA ARG A 108 -15.11 -24.10 -13.50
C ARG A 108 -13.83 -24.18 -12.66
N TYR A 109 -13.55 -23.20 -11.80
CA TYR A 109 -12.38 -23.25 -10.92
C TYR A 109 -12.47 -24.43 -9.94
N ARG A 110 -11.31 -25.00 -9.59
CA ARG A 110 -11.20 -26.05 -8.58
C ARG A 110 -10.24 -25.61 -7.49
N VAL A 111 -10.62 -25.85 -6.24
CA VAL A 111 -9.78 -25.61 -5.08
C VAL A 111 -9.43 -26.93 -4.45
N LEU A 112 -8.14 -27.18 -4.28
CA LEU A 112 -7.61 -28.32 -3.56
C LEU A 112 -6.91 -27.80 -2.31
N ARG A 113 -7.14 -28.44 -1.16
CA ARG A 113 -6.52 -28.06 0.12
C ARG A 113 -5.62 -29.18 0.61
N LEU A 114 -4.37 -28.85 0.90
CA LEU A 114 -3.43 -29.73 1.57
C LEU A 114 -3.38 -29.32 3.04
N THR A 115 -3.65 -30.28 3.94
CA THR A 115 -3.71 -30.03 5.39
C THR A 115 -2.78 -30.92 6.20
N ARG A 116 -2.31 -32.04 5.63
CA ARG A 116 -1.41 -32.96 6.31
C ARG A 116 0.03 -32.44 6.20
N PRO A 117 0.73 -32.13 7.31
CA PRO A 117 2.13 -31.77 7.26
C PRO A 117 2.98 -32.94 6.76
N MET A 118 4.06 -32.62 6.04
CA MET A 118 5.01 -33.63 5.54
C MET A 118 6.23 -33.80 6.45
N ARG A 119 6.58 -32.79 7.24
CA ARG A 119 7.82 -32.75 8.04
C ARG A 119 7.64 -33.23 9.48
N TRP A 120 6.40 -33.21 9.98
CA TRP A 120 6.03 -33.63 11.32
C TRP A 120 4.66 -34.30 11.30
N ALA A 121 4.24 -34.89 12.42
CA ALA A 121 2.96 -35.58 12.54
C ALA A 121 1.79 -34.59 12.63
N SER A 122 0.60 -35.02 12.17
CA SER A 122 -0.62 -34.24 12.39
C SER A 122 -0.91 -34.12 13.89
N GLY A 123 -1.25 -32.91 14.35
CA GLY A 123 -1.52 -32.66 15.78
C GLY A 123 -0.26 -32.46 16.63
N ASP A 124 0.86 -32.05 16.02
CA ASP A 124 2.09 -31.73 16.73
C ASP A 124 1.84 -30.64 17.80
N PRO A 125 2.16 -30.89 19.08
CA PRO A 125 1.90 -29.96 20.17
C PRO A 125 2.75 -28.68 20.08
N LEU A 126 3.95 -28.74 19.48
CA LEU A 126 4.78 -27.56 19.25
C LEU A 126 4.17 -26.67 18.17
N GLU A 127 3.63 -27.26 17.09
CA GLU A 127 2.87 -26.52 16.08
C GLU A 127 1.65 -25.83 16.72
N ALA A 128 0.87 -26.56 17.51
CA ALA A 128 -0.29 -26.00 18.21
C ALA A 128 0.10 -24.86 19.17
N TRP A 129 1.19 -25.03 19.93
CA TRP A 129 1.71 -23.99 20.81
C TRP A 129 2.16 -22.75 20.04
N LEU A 130 2.93 -22.91 18.96
CA LEU A 130 3.37 -21.79 18.10
C LEU A 130 2.18 -21.04 17.50
N GLN A 131 1.15 -21.74 17.03
CA GLN A 131 -0.05 -21.14 16.47
C GLN A 131 -0.79 -20.27 17.50
N ARG A 132 -0.88 -20.72 18.76
CA ARG A 132 -1.48 -19.95 19.85
C ARG A 132 -0.65 -18.74 20.22
N VAL A 133 0.65 -18.91 20.52
CA VAL A 133 1.54 -17.83 20.96
C VAL A 133 1.65 -16.71 19.92
N LEU A 134 1.74 -17.07 18.64
CA LEU A 134 1.84 -16.10 17.55
C LEU A 134 0.49 -15.64 17.00
N CYS A 135 -0.62 -16.12 17.57
CA CYS A 135 -1.98 -15.81 17.13
C CYS A 135 -2.15 -15.93 15.60
N LEU A 136 -1.67 -17.03 14.98
CA LEU A 136 -1.63 -17.15 13.52
C LEU A 136 -3.02 -17.31 12.87
N ASN A 137 -3.96 -17.91 13.59
CA ASN A 137 -5.33 -18.12 13.12
C ASN A 137 -6.32 -18.16 14.30
N PRO A 138 -6.38 -17.10 15.12
CA PRO A 138 -7.27 -17.09 16.27
C PRO A 138 -8.72 -17.15 15.80
N ALA A 139 -9.49 -18.04 16.43
CA ALA A 139 -10.92 -18.16 16.15
C ALA A 139 -11.61 -16.85 16.56
N LEU A 140 -12.39 -16.28 15.65
CA LEU A 140 -13.27 -15.18 15.98
C LEU A 140 -14.56 -15.72 16.58
N PRO A 141 -14.92 -15.32 17.81
CA PRO A 141 -16.19 -15.72 18.39
C PRO A 141 -17.35 -15.24 17.52
N THR A 142 -18.34 -16.12 17.34
CA THR A 142 -19.61 -15.77 16.69
C THR A 142 -20.29 -14.64 17.47
N LEU A 143 -20.84 -13.68 16.74
CA LEU A 143 -21.63 -12.62 17.36
C LEU A 143 -22.94 -13.22 17.90
N PRO A 144 -23.46 -12.74 19.04
CA PRO A 144 -24.78 -13.13 19.51
C PRO A 144 -25.83 -12.81 18.43
N ALA A 145 -26.91 -13.58 18.40
CA ALA A 145 -28.05 -13.27 17.54
C ALA A 145 -28.60 -11.89 17.90
N ALA A 146 -29.02 -11.13 16.89
CA ALA A 146 -29.72 -9.88 17.12
C ALA A 146 -30.99 -10.19 17.93
N THR A 147 -31.09 -9.59 19.11
CA THR A 147 -32.30 -9.70 19.94
C THR A 147 -33.44 -8.95 19.25
N ALA A 148 -34.67 -9.47 19.33
CA ALA A 148 -35.86 -8.78 18.83
C ALA A 148 -36.09 -7.43 19.54
N GLU A 149 -35.50 -7.27 20.73
CA GLU A 149 -35.51 -6.06 21.53
C GLU A 149 -34.35 -5.12 21.16
N GLY A 150 -34.63 -4.20 20.23
CA GLY A 150 -33.82 -2.99 20.00
C GLY A 150 -32.38 -3.18 19.51
N VAL A 151 -31.74 -2.07 19.13
CA VAL A 151 -30.31 -2.05 18.79
C VAL A 151 -29.52 -1.99 20.10
N ALA A 152 -28.78 -3.05 20.42
CA ALA A 152 -27.94 -3.07 21.61
C ALA A 152 -26.96 -1.87 21.63
N PRO A 153 -26.67 -1.28 22.80
CA PRO A 153 -25.77 -0.15 22.88
C PRO A 153 -24.37 -0.54 22.43
N ILE A 154 -23.78 0.29 21.56
CA ILE A 154 -22.41 0.13 21.11
C ILE A 154 -21.52 1.04 21.93
N GLU A 155 -20.61 0.44 22.68
CA GLU A 155 -19.65 1.14 23.53
C GLU A 155 -18.34 1.35 22.78
N HIS A 156 -17.73 2.54 22.91
CA HIS A 156 -16.36 2.75 22.49
C HIS A 156 -15.42 2.50 23.66
N LEU A 157 -14.37 1.72 23.43
CA LEU A 157 -13.36 1.37 24.42
C LEU A 157 -11.97 1.71 23.87
N ARG A 158 -11.10 2.27 24.73
CA ARG A 158 -9.65 2.21 24.55
C ARG A 158 -9.14 1.01 25.32
N LEU A 159 -8.65 -0.01 24.63
CA LEU A 159 -8.18 -1.24 25.26
C LEU A 159 -6.79 -1.03 25.85
N ASP A 160 -6.64 -1.42 27.11
CA ASP A 160 -5.36 -1.45 27.81
C ASP A 160 -4.52 -2.65 27.35
N ARG A 161 -3.26 -2.38 26.99
CA ARG A 161 -2.30 -3.42 26.57
C ARG A 161 -2.02 -4.42 27.69
N ALA A 162 -1.94 -3.97 28.95
CA ALA A 162 -1.75 -4.86 30.09
C ALA A 162 -2.96 -5.77 30.33
N ARG A 163 -4.17 -5.34 29.92
CA ARG A 163 -5.34 -6.22 29.89
C ARG A 163 -5.26 -7.22 28.74
N LEU A 164 -4.85 -6.81 27.55
CA LEU A 164 -4.69 -7.72 26.40
C LEU A 164 -3.68 -8.84 26.67
N VAL A 165 -2.57 -8.54 27.37
CA VAL A 165 -1.59 -9.58 27.76
C VAL A 165 -2.16 -10.58 28.75
N ARG A 166 -3.05 -10.16 29.66
CA ARG A 166 -3.61 -11.01 30.72
C ARG A 166 -4.87 -11.78 30.28
N ASP A 167 -5.54 -11.33 29.23
CA ASP A 167 -6.80 -11.89 28.73
C ASP A 167 -6.59 -12.45 27.33
N GLU A 168 -6.16 -13.72 27.25
CA GLU A 168 -5.89 -14.41 25.98
C GLU A 168 -7.14 -14.47 25.07
N ALA A 169 -8.33 -14.58 25.65
CA ALA A 169 -9.57 -14.63 24.88
C ALA A 169 -9.86 -13.28 24.21
N LEU A 170 -9.69 -12.18 24.93
CA LEU A 170 -9.80 -10.83 24.37
C LEU A 170 -8.71 -10.58 23.32
N LEU A 171 -7.47 -10.99 23.58
CA LEU A 171 -6.36 -10.86 22.62
C LEU A 171 -6.64 -11.62 21.33
N ALA A 172 -7.10 -12.87 21.44
CA ALA A 172 -7.49 -13.69 20.30
C ALA A 172 -8.64 -13.05 19.50
N GLU A 173 -9.64 -12.47 20.18
CA GLU A 173 -10.74 -11.77 19.51
C GLU A 173 -10.27 -10.49 18.79
N VAL A 174 -9.43 -9.69 19.43
CA VAL A 174 -8.86 -8.44 18.88
C VAL A 174 -7.97 -8.75 17.67
N PHE A 175 -7.00 -9.66 17.83
CA PHE A 175 -6.07 -10.00 16.77
C PHE A 175 -6.75 -10.79 15.66
N GLY A 176 -7.71 -11.66 15.98
CA GLY A 176 -8.53 -12.36 14.99
C GLY A 176 -9.32 -11.42 14.11
N LEU A 177 -9.85 -10.32 14.67
CA LEU A 177 -10.51 -9.30 13.87
C LEU A 177 -9.52 -8.63 12.91
N LEU A 178 -8.30 -8.28 13.36
CA LEU A 178 -7.26 -7.72 12.50
C LEU A 178 -6.87 -8.67 11.37
N VAL A 179 -6.66 -9.96 11.68
CA VAL A 179 -6.35 -11.02 10.70
C VAL A 179 -7.50 -11.19 9.71
N SER A 180 -8.76 -11.12 10.14
CA SER A 180 -9.93 -11.31 9.26
C SER A 180 -10.13 -10.17 8.25
N ALA A 181 -9.67 -8.97 8.56
CA ALA A 181 -9.94 -7.77 7.77
C ALA A 181 -8.78 -7.38 6.83
N HIS A 182 -7.57 -7.87 7.09
CA HIS A 182 -6.39 -7.43 6.35
C HIS A 182 -5.80 -8.52 5.47
N TYR A 183 -5.32 -8.11 4.29
CA TYR A 183 -4.73 -9.01 3.31
C TYR A 183 -3.35 -9.55 3.70
N ARG A 184 -2.72 -8.89 4.69
CA ARG A 184 -1.47 -9.31 5.30
C ARG A 184 -1.41 -8.93 6.76
N THR A 185 -1.30 -9.93 7.61
CA THR A 185 -1.00 -9.81 9.04
C THR A 185 0.14 -10.77 9.35
N ARG A 186 1.19 -10.26 9.99
CA ARG A 186 2.40 -11.01 10.36
C ARG A 186 2.51 -11.06 11.89
N PRO A 187 3.30 -11.99 12.45
CA PRO A 187 3.59 -11.99 13.90
C PRO A 187 4.16 -10.67 14.42
N SER A 188 4.89 -9.91 13.59
CA SER A 188 5.36 -8.56 13.94
C SER A 188 4.23 -7.56 14.18
N ASP A 189 3.03 -7.76 13.61
CA ASP A 189 1.87 -6.94 13.90
C ASP A 189 1.34 -7.21 15.33
N LEU A 190 1.50 -8.43 15.85
CA LEU A 190 1.18 -8.76 17.25
C LEU A 190 2.15 -8.06 18.21
N ALA A 191 3.45 -8.10 17.91
CA ALA A 191 4.47 -7.36 18.65
C ALA A 191 4.17 -5.85 18.62
N LEU A 192 3.81 -5.28 17.47
CA LEU A 192 3.43 -3.87 17.39
C LEU A 192 2.21 -3.52 18.25
N LEU A 193 1.23 -4.43 18.33
CA LEU A 193 0.02 -4.24 19.13
C LEU A 193 0.30 -4.28 20.65
N LEU A 194 1.22 -5.14 21.10
CA LEU A 194 1.52 -5.32 22.52
C LEU A 194 2.64 -4.40 23.00
N ASP A 195 3.71 -4.26 22.23
CA ASP A 195 4.94 -3.56 22.63
C ASP A 195 4.99 -2.11 22.15
N GLY A 196 4.13 -1.72 21.19
CA GLY A 196 4.10 -0.37 20.65
C GLY A 196 3.61 0.66 21.65
N GLU A 197 4.53 1.38 22.32
CA GLU A 197 4.20 2.41 23.32
C GLU A 197 3.33 3.54 22.75
N GLU A 198 3.63 3.92 21.51
CA GLU A 198 2.90 4.94 20.76
C GLU A 198 1.62 4.40 20.11
N VAL A 199 1.27 3.12 20.31
CA VAL A 199 0.11 2.48 19.68
C VAL A 199 -1.03 2.34 20.67
N THR A 200 -2.17 2.89 20.32
CA THR A 200 -3.43 2.75 21.05
C THR A 200 -4.38 1.83 20.30
N VAL A 201 -5.13 1.05 21.06
CA VAL A 201 -6.12 0.11 20.53
C VAL A 201 -7.51 0.62 20.86
N HIS A 202 -8.28 0.98 19.83
CA HIS A 202 -9.65 1.46 19.98
C HIS A 202 -10.62 0.41 19.46
N ALA A 203 -11.66 0.11 20.22
CA ALA A 203 -12.65 -0.90 19.84
C ALA A 203 -14.08 -0.39 20.00
N LEU A 204 -14.98 -0.92 19.19
CA LEU A 204 -16.42 -0.87 19.45
C LEU A 204 -16.86 -2.23 19.99
N ARG A 205 -17.56 -2.20 21.12
CA ARG A 205 -18.12 -3.39 21.77
C ARG A 205 -19.64 -3.35 21.72
N GLU A 206 -20.24 -4.48 21.40
CA GLU A 206 -21.68 -4.67 21.44
C GLU A 206 -21.98 -6.05 22.05
N GLN A 207 -22.87 -6.10 23.04
CA GLN A 207 -23.23 -7.34 23.77
C GLN A 207 -21.99 -8.14 24.22
N GLY A 208 -20.97 -7.44 24.73
CA GLY A 208 -19.73 -8.05 25.21
C GLY A 208 -18.74 -8.48 24.12
N ARG A 209 -19.05 -8.35 22.82
CA ARG A 209 -18.16 -8.73 21.70
C ARG A 209 -17.59 -7.54 20.95
N ILE A 210 -16.38 -7.71 20.41
CA ILE A 210 -15.72 -6.67 19.61
C ILE A 210 -16.25 -6.70 18.18
N VAL A 211 -16.93 -5.64 17.77
CA VAL A 211 -17.53 -5.52 16.42
C VAL A 211 -16.70 -4.67 15.47
N ALA A 212 -15.87 -3.77 15.99
CA ALA A 212 -14.91 -2.98 15.22
C ALA A 212 -13.66 -2.68 16.04
N LEU A 213 -12.53 -2.47 15.35
CA LEU A 213 -11.23 -2.21 15.96
C LEU A 213 -10.41 -1.26 15.09
N ALA A 214 -9.64 -0.37 15.71
CA ALA A 214 -8.66 0.48 15.07
C ALA A 214 -7.36 0.49 15.90
N LEU A 215 -6.23 0.29 15.23
CA LEU A 215 -4.90 0.54 15.79
C LEU A 215 -4.47 1.93 15.34
N VAL A 216 -4.14 2.79 16.30
CA VAL A 216 -3.78 4.18 16.04
C VAL A 216 -2.40 4.42 16.63
N GLN A 217 -1.49 4.96 15.84
CA GLN A 217 -0.16 5.33 16.28
C GLN A 217 -0.09 6.84 16.52
N HIS A 218 0.42 7.25 17.66
CA HIS A 218 0.88 8.61 17.90
C HIS A 218 2.19 8.84 17.16
N GLU A 219 2.24 9.88 16.33
CA GLU A 219 3.43 10.33 15.64
C GLU A 219 3.75 11.75 16.11
N ALA A 220 4.65 11.82 17.10
CA ALA A 220 5.18 13.09 17.58
C ALA A 220 5.84 13.88 16.44
N GLY A 221 5.66 15.20 16.48
CA GLY A 221 6.26 16.13 15.52
C GLY A 221 7.77 15.95 15.37
N LEU A 222 8.27 16.15 14.15
CA LEU A 222 9.71 16.26 13.89
C LEU A 222 10.22 17.62 14.38
N SER A 223 11.50 17.72 14.70
CA SER A 223 12.10 19.06 14.86
C SER A 223 12.07 19.80 13.52
N PRO A 224 11.99 21.14 13.50
CA PRO A 224 12.00 21.92 12.26
C PRO A 224 13.19 21.59 11.35
N GLU A 225 14.38 21.38 11.93
CA GLU A 225 15.60 21.05 11.19
C GLU A 225 15.49 19.68 10.52
N LEU A 226 14.99 18.68 11.27
CA LEU A 226 14.78 17.34 10.72
C LEU A 226 13.69 17.33 9.65
N ALA A 227 12.59 18.06 9.85
CA ALA A 227 11.52 18.20 8.87
C ALA A 227 12.05 18.80 7.55
N GLN A 228 12.88 19.84 7.65
CA GLN A 228 13.51 20.46 6.49
C GLN A 228 14.49 19.53 5.78
N ALA A 229 15.31 18.78 6.53
CA ALA A 229 16.23 17.80 5.96
C ALA A 229 15.50 16.64 5.26
N VAL A 230 14.35 16.22 5.78
CA VAL A 230 13.46 15.23 5.13
C VAL A 230 12.83 15.82 3.88
N TYR A 231 12.34 17.07 3.91
CA TYR A 231 11.80 17.77 2.74
C TYR A 231 12.82 17.89 1.61
N ALA A 232 14.08 18.19 1.95
CA ALA A 232 15.21 18.27 1.01
C ALA A 232 15.69 16.90 0.49
N GLY A 233 15.19 15.80 1.05
CA GLY A 233 15.58 14.43 0.69
C GLY A 233 16.93 13.98 1.24
N GLN A 234 17.46 14.67 2.24
CA GLN A 234 18.79 14.40 2.83
C GLN A 234 18.73 13.39 3.98
N ARG A 235 17.60 13.31 4.67
CA ARG A 235 17.37 12.42 5.82
C ARG A 235 16.13 11.56 5.59
N ARG A 236 16.14 10.36 6.16
CA ARG A 236 14.98 9.45 6.21
C ARG A 236 15.01 8.65 7.51
N PRO A 237 14.60 9.26 8.64
CA PRO A 237 14.61 8.57 9.93
C PRO A 237 13.69 7.34 9.93
N PRO A 238 13.91 6.36 10.82
CA PRO A 238 12.96 5.27 11.03
C PRO A 238 11.67 5.76 11.69
N GLY A 239 10.54 5.11 11.42
CA GLY A 239 9.22 5.43 12.03
C GLY A 239 8.51 6.65 11.42
N ARG A 240 7.46 7.17 12.08
CA ARG A 240 6.79 8.45 11.75
C ARG A 240 6.47 8.66 10.26
N LEU A 241 5.77 7.68 9.67
CA LEU A 241 5.52 7.64 8.23
C LEU A 241 4.72 8.86 7.75
N GLN A 242 3.72 9.30 8.52
CA GLN A 242 2.84 10.39 8.14
C GLN A 242 3.60 11.72 8.16
N ALA A 243 4.30 12.01 9.25
CA ALA A 243 5.11 13.23 9.36
C ALA A 243 6.17 13.31 8.26
N GLN A 244 6.89 12.21 8.01
CA GLN A 244 7.86 12.18 6.92
C GLN A 244 7.23 12.34 5.53
N SER A 245 6.05 11.77 5.31
CA SER A 245 5.33 11.90 4.04
C SER A 245 4.85 13.33 3.81
N LEU A 246 4.42 14.03 4.86
CA LEU A 246 4.07 15.46 4.80
C LEU A 246 5.26 16.31 4.32
N ALA A 247 6.45 16.08 4.88
CA ALA A 247 7.65 16.78 4.43
C ALA A 247 8.11 16.31 3.03
N ALA A 248 8.48 15.02 2.88
CA ALA A 248 9.15 14.51 1.69
C ALA A 248 8.24 14.43 0.45
N HIS A 249 6.95 14.20 0.61
CA HIS A 249 6.04 13.86 -0.49
C HIS A 249 4.94 14.88 -0.71
N VAL A 250 4.27 15.35 0.34
CA VAL A 250 3.28 16.43 0.21
C VAL A 250 4.00 17.73 -0.13
N GLY A 251 5.08 18.05 0.59
CA GLY A 251 5.87 19.26 0.40
C GLY A 251 5.67 20.32 1.47
N LEU A 252 5.23 19.90 2.67
CA LEU A 252 4.92 20.75 3.81
C LEU A 252 5.80 20.34 5.01
N PRO A 253 7.05 20.83 5.11
CA PRO A 253 7.93 20.50 6.24
C PRO A 253 7.34 20.95 7.58
N GLU A 254 6.78 22.15 7.64
CA GLU A 254 6.09 22.70 8.80
C GLU A 254 4.94 21.81 9.29
N ALA A 255 4.18 21.17 8.37
CA ALA A 255 3.15 20.22 8.77
C ALA A 255 3.73 18.98 9.48
N ALA A 256 4.95 18.56 9.16
CA ALA A 256 5.62 17.43 9.79
C ALA A 256 6.06 17.70 11.24
N THR A 257 6.06 18.97 11.66
CA THR A 257 6.36 19.39 13.04
C THR A 257 5.14 19.29 13.98
N LEU A 258 3.95 19.16 13.41
CA LEU A 258 2.72 19.03 14.18
C LEU A 258 2.60 17.65 14.82
N ASP A 259 1.89 17.59 15.94
CA ASP A 259 1.57 16.36 16.64
C ASP A 259 0.40 15.62 15.97
N GLN A 260 0.59 14.35 15.62
CA GLN A 260 -0.30 13.65 14.68
C GLN A 260 -0.65 12.24 15.14
N ARG A 261 -1.78 11.72 14.66
CA ARG A 261 -2.17 10.32 14.83
C ARG A 261 -2.29 9.69 13.46
N ARG A 262 -1.85 8.44 13.32
CA ARG A 262 -2.04 7.64 12.11
C ARG A 262 -2.81 6.37 12.43
N VAL A 263 -3.93 6.16 11.74
CA VAL A 263 -4.63 4.87 11.77
C VAL A 263 -3.78 3.86 10.99
N LEU A 264 -3.22 2.90 11.73
CA LEU A 264 -2.42 1.81 11.17
C LEU A 264 -3.29 0.74 10.52
N ARG A 265 -4.37 0.39 11.23
CA ARG A 265 -5.30 -0.68 10.87
C ARG A 265 -6.68 -0.28 11.32
N ILE A 266 -7.69 -0.62 10.51
CA ILE A 266 -9.09 -0.55 10.90
C ILE A 266 -9.80 -1.79 10.39
N ALA A 267 -10.62 -2.39 11.24
CA ALA A 267 -11.32 -3.63 10.96
C ALA A 267 -12.74 -3.55 11.51
N VAL A 268 -13.70 -4.03 10.72
CA VAL A 268 -15.09 -4.23 11.14
C VAL A 268 -15.46 -5.68 10.83
N ARG A 269 -16.12 -6.34 11.79
CA ARG A 269 -16.65 -7.70 11.63
C ARG A 269 -17.41 -7.80 10.29
N PRO A 270 -17.13 -8.79 9.43
CA PRO A 270 -17.74 -8.90 8.10
C PRO A 270 -19.27 -8.76 8.11
N GLU A 271 -19.92 -9.36 9.10
CA GLU A 271 -21.38 -9.42 9.29
C GLU A 271 -21.97 -8.05 9.67
N ARG A 272 -21.13 -7.12 10.14
CA ARG A 272 -21.51 -5.78 10.64
C ARG A 272 -20.98 -4.65 9.77
N ARG A 273 -20.42 -4.97 8.60
CA ARG A 273 -19.99 -3.98 7.61
C ARG A 273 -21.20 -3.22 7.06
N ARG A 274 -20.93 -2.01 6.54
CA ARG A 274 -21.95 -1.10 5.95
C ARG A 274 -23.03 -0.61 6.94
N GLN A 275 -22.92 -0.90 8.23
CA GLN A 275 -23.81 -0.37 9.30
C GLN A 275 -23.25 0.90 9.97
N GLY A 276 -22.24 1.56 9.38
CA GLY A 276 -21.66 2.79 9.92
C GLY A 276 -20.68 2.63 11.10
N LEU A 277 -20.38 1.40 11.55
CA LEU A 277 -19.49 1.14 12.69
C LEU A 277 -18.08 1.70 12.50
N GLY A 278 -17.47 1.53 11.32
CA GLY A 278 -16.15 2.09 11.03
C GLY A 278 -16.12 3.62 11.15
N ARG A 279 -17.16 4.30 10.65
CA ARG A 279 -17.32 5.75 10.77
C ARG A 279 -17.50 6.17 12.24
N ARG A 280 -18.32 5.43 13.01
CA ARG A 280 -18.51 5.67 14.44
C ARG A 280 -17.19 5.55 15.21
N LEU A 281 -16.41 4.50 14.94
CA LEU A 281 -15.11 4.28 15.57
C LEU A 281 -14.12 5.40 15.24
N LEU A 282 -14.01 5.80 13.97
CA LEU A 282 -13.12 6.88 13.55
C LEU A 282 -13.52 8.23 14.15
N ARG A 283 -14.82 8.52 14.30
CA ARG A 283 -15.27 9.72 15.02
C ARG A 283 -14.83 9.72 16.48
N ALA A 284 -14.93 8.59 17.17
CA ALA A 284 -14.47 8.47 18.55
C ALA A 284 -12.95 8.63 18.67
N VAL A 285 -12.19 8.01 17.75
CA VAL A 285 -10.73 8.20 17.64
C VAL A 285 -10.38 9.68 17.41
N ALA A 286 -11.05 10.35 16.47
CA ALA A 286 -10.82 11.77 16.20
C ALA A 286 -11.17 12.66 17.40
N GLY A 287 -12.24 12.36 18.13
CA GLY A 287 -12.61 13.07 19.35
C GLY A 287 -11.54 12.95 20.44
N GLN A 288 -11.02 11.74 20.66
CA GLN A 288 -9.95 11.52 21.63
C GLN A 288 -8.63 12.19 21.20
N ALA A 289 -8.26 12.07 19.92
CA ALA A 289 -7.06 12.71 19.40
C ALA A 289 -7.11 14.24 19.54
N ARG A 290 -8.29 14.87 19.39
CA ARG A 290 -8.50 16.29 19.68
C ARG A 290 -8.29 16.61 21.15
N ALA A 291 -8.89 15.82 22.04
CA ALA A 291 -8.75 16.01 23.49
C ALA A 291 -7.29 15.88 23.96
N GLU A 292 -6.50 15.06 23.27
CA GLU A 292 -5.05 14.88 23.51
C GLU A 292 -4.18 15.91 22.75
N GLY A 293 -4.76 16.98 22.20
CA GLY A 293 -4.02 18.07 21.55
C GLY A 293 -3.48 17.78 20.15
N GLY A 294 -4.00 16.76 19.47
CA GLY A 294 -3.59 16.42 18.12
C GLY A 294 -4.10 17.36 17.05
N ALA A 295 -3.23 17.70 16.11
CA ALA A 295 -3.57 18.56 14.98
C ALA A 295 -4.10 17.76 13.78
N LEU A 296 -3.59 16.54 13.57
CA LEU A 296 -3.90 15.72 12.39
C LEU A 296 -4.20 14.27 12.75
N LEU A 297 -5.21 13.70 12.09
CA LEU A 297 -5.46 12.27 12.05
C LEU A 297 -5.36 11.80 10.60
N GLY A 298 -4.55 10.78 10.32
CA GLY A 298 -4.34 10.31 8.94
C GLY A 298 -4.35 8.80 8.80
N ALA A 299 -4.29 8.36 7.54
CA ALA A 299 -4.14 6.96 7.17
C ALA A 299 -3.42 6.86 5.82
N SER A 300 -2.67 5.77 5.62
CA SER A 300 -2.03 5.44 4.35
C SER A 300 -2.41 4.04 3.93
N PHE A 301 -2.90 3.89 2.70
CA PHE A 301 -3.43 2.64 2.18
C PHE A 301 -3.34 2.60 0.65
N ALA A 302 -3.42 1.42 0.04
CA ALA A 302 -3.46 1.28 -1.42
C ALA A 302 -4.76 1.90 -1.99
N ALA A 303 -4.64 2.71 -3.05
CA ALA A 303 -5.72 3.53 -3.64
C ALA A 303 -6.84 2.70 -4.32
N GLU A 304 -7.54 1.86 -3.56
CA GLU A 304 -8.71 1.11 -4.00
C GLU A 304 -9.97 2.01 -3.89
N PRO A 305 -10.80 2.13 -4.94
CA PRO A 305 -11.94 3.06 -4.95
C PRO A 305 -12.88 2.91 -3.75
N GLY A 306 -13.27 1.67 -3.41
CA GLY A 306 -14.17 1.43 -2.27
C GLY A 306 -13.55 1.78 -0.90
N LEU A 307 -12.22 1.79 -0.79
CA LEU A 307 -11.54 2.24 0.42
C LEU A 307 -11.44 3.77 0.48
N LEU A 308 -11.17 4.42 -0.66
CA LEU A 308 -11.24 5.88 -0.78
C LEU A 308 -12.61 6.41 -0.36
N ASP A 309 -13.70 5.84 -0.89
CA ASP A 309 -15.08 6.22 -0.53
C ASP A 309 -15.33 6.11 0.97
N PHE A 310 -14.84 5.03 1.61
CA PHE A 310 -14.96 4.83 3.04
C PHE A 310 -14.29 5.95 3.84
N TRP A 311 -13.04 6.31 3.49
CA TRP A 311 -12.29 7.34 4.20
C TRP A 311 -12.90 8.72 3.99
N GLN A 312 -13.34 9.05 2.77
CA GLN A 312 -14.05 10.31 2.48
C GLN A 312 -15.36 10.42 3.27
N ALA A 313 -16.15 9.33 3.34
CA ALA A 313 -17.37 9.30 4.14
C ALA A 313 -17.12 9.45 5.66
N CYS A 314 -15.87 9.26 6.11
CA CYS A 314 -15.43 9.49 7.48
C CYS A 314 -14.81 10.88 7.70
N GLY A 315 -14.77 11.74 6.67
CA GLY A 315 -14.21 13.10 6.75
C GLY A 315 -12.71 13.17 6.51
N PHE A 316 -12.09 12.11 6.01
CA PHE A 316 -10.69 12.11 5.61
C PHE A 316 -10.55 12.51 4.15
N LEU A 317 -9.58 13.36 3.87
CA LEU A 317 -9.37 13.96 2.57
C LEU A 317 -8.03 13.49 1.98
N PRO A 318 -7.97 13.05 0.71
CA PRO A 318 -6.71 12.69 0.08
C PRO A 318 -5.80 13.91 -0.06
N VAL A 319 -4.52 13.72 0.26
CA VAL A 319 -3.48 14.76 0.26
C VAL A 319 -2.20 14.35 -0.48
N HIS A 320 -2.00 13.06 -0.74
CA HIS A 320 -0.89 12.59 -1.56
C HIS A 320 -1.19 11.23 -2.16
N LEU A 321 -0.91 11.09 -3.46
CA LEU A 321 -0.89 9.82 -4.18
C LEU A 321 0.56 9.48 -4.54
N GLY A 322 1.01 8.29 -4.14
CA GLY A 322 2.31 7.76 -4.49
C GLY A 322 2.42 7.54 -6.00
N LEU A 323 3.55 7.93 -6.58
CA LEU A 323 3.77 7.85 -8.04
C LEU A 323 4.07 6.44 -8.55
N ARG A 324 4.23 5.47 -7.65
CA ARG A 324 4.57 4.09 -7.99
C ARG A 324 3.61 3.14 -7.30
N PRO A 325 3.09 2.14 -8.03
CA PRO A 325 2.33 1.07 -7.42
C PRO A 325 3.14 0.29 -6.40
N GLU A 326 2.50 -0.10 -5.29
CA GLU A 326 3.07 -1.05 -4.35
C GLU A 326 3.13 -2.45 -4.98
N ARG A 327 4.21 -3.19 -4.72
CA ARG A 327 4.41 -4.54 -5.28
C ARG A 327 3.31 -5.52 -4.87
N SER A 328 2.77 -5.39 -3.66
CA SER A 328 1.79 -6.30 -3.08
C SER A 328 0.37 -6.09 -3.60
N THR A 329 -0.02 -4.85 -3.88
CA THR A 329 -1.40 -4.51 -4.29
C THR A 329 -1.49 -4.21 -5.77
N GLY A 330 -0.40 -3.77 -6.40
CA GLY A 330 -0.40 -3.24 -7.76
C GLY A 330 -1.05 -1.86 -7.87
N LEU A 331 -1.36 -1.20 -6.74
CA LEU A 331 -1.96 0.13 -6.67
C LEU A 331 -1.02 1.11 -5.98
N PRO A 332 -1.06 2.41 -6.34
CA PRO A 332 -0.32 3.45 -5.63
C PRO A 332 -0.80 3.58 -4.18
N SER A 333 0.09 3.98 -3.29
CA SER A 333 -0.26 4.34 -1.91
C SER A 333 -0.96 5.70 -1.90
N LEU A 334 -2.04 5.83 -1.14
CA LEU A 334 -2.79 7.06 -0.93
C LEU A 334 -2.69 7.46 0.54
N LEU A 335 -2.29 8.70 0.78
CA LEU A 335 -2.34 9.34 2.09
C LEU A 335 -3.59 10.22 2.18
N VAL A 336 -4.36 10.01 3.24
CA VAL A 336 -5.51 10.84 3.59
C VAL A 336 -5.32 11.46 4.97
N LEU A 337 -5.87 12.65 5.17
CA LEU A 337 -5.80 13.40 6.42
C LEU A 337 -7.16 13.98 6.80
N GLN A 338 -7.37 14.12 8.10
CA GLN A 338 -8.42 14.91 8.72
C GLN A 338 -7.77 15.95 9.64
N GLY A 339 -8.14 17.22 9.46
CA GLY A 339 -7.79 18.29 10.40
C GLY A 339 -8.56 18.12 11.70
N LEU A 340 -7.85 18.16 12.82
CA LEU A 340 -8.44 18.02 14.16
C LEU A 340 -8.60 19.38 14.85
N ASP A 341 -7.75 20.34 14.52
CA ASP A 341 -7.78 21.74 14.94
C ASP A 341 -7.57 22.68 13.72
N ALA A 342 -7.60 24.00 13.95
CA ALA A 342 -7.44 24.99 12.89
C ALA A 342 -6.10 24.87 12.14
N ARG A 343 -5.02 24.45 12.81
CA ARG A 343 -3.70 24.23 12.18
C ARG A 343 -3.76 23.03 11.24
N GLY A 344 -4.35 21.93 11.70
CA GLY A 344 -4.55 20.73 10.89
C GLY A 344 -5.46 20.97 9.68
N GLU A 345 -6.54 21.74 9.86
CA GLU A 345 -7.44 22.12 8.77
C GLU A 345 -6.72 22.92 7.69
N ALA A 346 -5.89 23.90 8.08
CA ALA A 346 -5.06 24.67 7.16
C ALA A 346 -4.06 23.78 6.39
N VAL A 347 -3.40 22.85 7.09
CA VAL A 347 -2.49 21.87 6.46
C VAL A 347 -3.24 21.01 5.43
N VAL A 348 -4.42 20.50 5.77
CA VAL A 348 -5.21 19.67 4.84
C VAL A 348 -5.61 20.47 3.60
N ALA A 349 -6.03 21.73 3.77
CA ALA A 349 -6.38 22.60 2.64
C ALA A 349 -5.18 22.84 1.70
N GLU A 350 -4.02 23.23 2.25
CA GLU A 350 -2.80 23.47 1.45
C GLU A 350 -2.31 22.19 0.77
N ALA A 351 -2.30 21.07 1.51
CA ALA A 351 -1.87 19.77 0.98
C ALA A 351 -2.76 19.30 -0.18
N ARG A 352 -4.08 19.54 -0.09
CA ARG A 352 -5.03 19.24 -1.16
C ARG A 352 -4.76 20.09 -2.40
N ALA A 353 -4.61 21.39 -2.26
CA ALA A 353 -4.31 22.29 -3.39
C ALA A 353 -3.00 21.89 -4.10
N LEU A 354 -1.95 21.56 -3.33
CA LEU A 354 -0.70 21.03 -3.87
C LEU A 354 -0.89 19.69 -4.59
N MET A 355 -1.65 18.77 -4.00
CA MET A 355 -1.95 17.47 -4.61
C MET A 355 -2.66 17.65 -5.95
N GLY A 356 -3.74 18.44 -6.00
CA GLY A 356 -4.50 18.66 -7.22
C GLY A 356 -3.64 19.24 -8.33
N ARG A 357 -2.87 20.30 -8.03
CA ARG A 357 -1.94 20.92 -8.98
C ARG A 357 -0.87 19.95 -9.51
N ARG A 358 -0.28 19.15 -8.62
CA ARG A 358 0.76 18.18 -9.00
C ARG A 358 0.19 17.05 -9.84
N LEU A 359 -0.90 16.44 -9.39
CA LEU A 359 -1.50 15.30 -10.07
C LEU A 359 -2.11 15.70 -11.42
N GLY A 360 -2.76 16.86 -11.51
CA GLY A 360 -3.24 17.41 -12.78
C GLY A 360 -2.10 17.59 -13.79
N CYS A 361 -1.00 18.23 -13.37
CA CYS A 361 0.19 18.38 -14.22
C CYS A 361 0.78 17.04 -14.67
N LEU A 362 0.88 16.05 -13.78
CA LEU A 362 1.39 14.72 -14.15
C LEU A 362 0.44 13.98 -15.10
N GLN A 363 -0.87 14.11 -14.90
CA GLN A 363 -1.88 13.47 -15.74
C GLN A 363 -1.92 14.07 -17.15
N GLU A 364 -1.90 15.41 -17.26
CA GLU A 364 -1.87 16.13 -18.55
C GLU A 364 -0.69 15.70 -19.43
N HIS A 365 0.43 15.36 -18.79
CA HIS A 365 1.66 14.92 -19.46
C HIS A 365 1.80 13.39 -19.56
N GLY A 366 0.75 12.61 -19.26
CA GLY A 366 0.77 11.15 -19.35
C GLY A 366 1.80 10.48 -18.43
N LEU A 367 2.21 11.15 -17.35
CA LEU A 367 3.22 10.67 -16.41
C LEU A 367 2.63 9.86 -15.26
N LEU A 368 1.30 9.88 -15.12
CA LEU A 368 0.57 9.20 -14.06
C LEU A 368 -0.87 8.92 -14.48
N ASP A 369 -1.29 7.67 -14.31
CA ASP A 369 -2.70 7.28 -14.38
C ASP A 369 -3.34 7.48 -13.00
N LEU A 370 -4.45 8.23 -12.98
CA LEU A 370 -5.18 8.47 -11.74
C LEU A 370 -6.14 7.32 -11.41
N PRO A 371 -6.20 6.90 -10.13
CA PRO A 371 -7.24 5.99 -9.68
C PRO A 371 -8.65 6.58 -9.93
N PRO A 372 -9.62 5.76 -10.37
CA PRO A 372 -11.01 6.20 -10.51
C PRO A 372 -11.56 6.77 -9.21
N GLY A 373 -12.28 7.90 -9.30
CA GLY A 373 -12.92 8.55 -8.16
C GLY A 373 -12.00 9.40 -7.28
N LEU A 374 -10.69 9.45 -7.57
CA LEU A 374 -9.77 10.33 -6.84
C LEU A 374 -10.08 11.80 -7.17
N PRO A 375 -10.45 12.66 -6.19
CA PRO A 375 -10.68 14.06 -6.46
C PRO A 375 -9.37 14.79 -6.76
N LEU A 376 -9.41 15.70 -7.72
CA LEU A 376 -8.37 16.68 -8.01
C LEU A 376 -8.84 18.05 -7.54
N PRO A 377 -8.66 18.39 -6.25
CA PRO A 377 -9.11 19.68 -5.75
C PRO A 377 -8.30 20.82 -6.37
N GLU A 378 -9.00 21.82 -6.87
CA GLU A 378 -8.40 23.09 -7.26
C GLU A 378 -8.24 24.00 -6.04
N GLY A 379 -7.21 24.84 -6.06
CA GLY A 379 -6.96 25.79 -4.99
C GLY A 379 -5.69 26.60 -5.22
N PRO A 380 -5.59 27.79 -4.60
CA PRO A 380 -4.39 28.60 -4.70
C PRO A 380 -3.22 27.91 -3.99
N VAL A 381 -2.04 28.02 -4.59
CA VAL A 381 -0.78 27.62 -3.98
C VAL A 381 0.12 28.84 -3.95
N ALA A 382 0.64 29.17 -2.77
CA ALA A 382 1.47 30.35 -2.58
C ALA A 382 2.70 30.33 -3.50
N ALA A 383 3.09 31.49 -4.04
CA ALA A 383 4.26 31.62 -4.90
C ALA A 383 5.55 31.19 -4.18
N SER A 384 5.65 31.46 -2.87
CA SER A 384 6.75 31.01 -2.01
C SER A 384 6.86 29.48 -1.95
N ARG A 385 5.73 28.76 -1.89
CA ARG A 385 5.68 27.29 -1.92
C ARG A 385 6.19 26.74 -3.24
N LEU A 386 5.78 27.34 -4.36
CA LEU A 386 6.27 26.97 -5.69
C LEU A 386 7.77 27.22 -5.84
N ALA A 387 8.26 28.35 -5.33
CA ALA A 387 9.68 28.67 -5.31
C ALA A 387 10.48 27.66 -4.49
N ALA A 388 9.98 27.28 -3.31
CA ALA A 388 10.60 26.26 -2.47
C ALA A 388 10.65 24.89 -3.16
N GLU A 389 9.57 24.45 -3.83
CA GLU A 389 9.54 23.20 -4.58
C GLU A 389 10.57 23.17 -5.71
N ARG A 390 10.69 24.27 -6.46
CA ARG A 390 11.73 24.43 -7.50
C ARG A 390 13.12 24.33 -6.87
N ALA A 391 13.41 25.14 -5.86
CA ALA A 391 14.72 25.15 -5.21
C ALA A 391 15.10 23.77 -4.65
N ALA A 392 14.16 23.08 -4.00
CA ALA A 392 14.37 21.74 -3.46
C ALA A 392 14.62 20.67 -4.54
N CYS A 393 14.03 20.83 -5.73
CA CYS A 393 14.29 19.96 -6.87
C CYS A 393 15.64 20.26 -7.53
N LEU A 394 15.98 21.53 -7.69
CA LEU A 394 17.16 22.00 -8.41
C LEU A 394 18.45 21.85 -7.58
N HIS A 395 18.41 22.29 -6.33
CA HIS A 395 19.57 22.31 -5.43
C HIS A 395 19.53 21.21 -4.36
N GLY A 396 18.40 20.52 -4.21
CA GLY A 396 18.22 19.42 -3.27
C GLY A 396 18.10 18.04 -3.93
N LEU A 397 17.62 17.07 -3.16
CA LEU A 397 17.42 15.69 -3.61
C LEU A 397 15.94 15.36 -3.86
N ARG A 398 15.07 16.38 -3.89
CA ARG A 398 13.63 16.19 -4.15
C ARG A 398 13.40 15.64 -5.56
N GLY A 399 12.33 14.86 -5.68
CA GLY A 399 11.94 14.22 -6.95
C GLY A 399 11.49 15.23 -8.00
N PHE A 400 11.91 15.03 -9.25
CA PHE A 400 11.55 15.88 -10.39
C PHE A 400 10.03 15.93 -10.58
N GLU A 401 9.37 14.77 -10.55
CA GLU A 401 7.91 14.66 -10.71
C GLU A 401 7.14 15.42 -9.63
N LEU A 402 7.70 15.55 -8.42
CA LEU A 402 7.05 16.30 -7.35
C LEU A 402 7.06 17.80 -7.65
N ALA A 403 8.11 18.32 -8.29
CA ALA A 403 8.28 19.74 -8.57
C ALA A 403 7.88 20.15 -10.01
N LEU A 404 7.50 19.19 -10.88
CA LEU A 404 7.21 19.47 -12.28
C LEU A 404 6.17 20.58 -12.45
N HIS A 405 5.09 20.56 -11.66
CA HIS A 405 4.03 21.57 -11.72
C HIS A 405 4.50 23.01 -11.39
N ALA A 406 5.63 23.14 -10.67
CA ALA A 406 6.24 24.41 -10.31
C ALA A 406 7.34 24.82 -11.30
N LEU A 407 7.97 23.87 -11.98
CA LEU A 407 9.00 24.07 -13.00
C LEU A 407 8.41 24.36 -14.38
N LEU A 408 7.26 23.75 -14.72
CA LEU A 408 6.67 23.79 -16.05
C LEU A 408 6.45 25.22 -16.59
N PRO A 409 5.90 26.18 -15.83
CA PRO A 409 5.72 27.55 -16.33
C PRO A 409 7.05 28.24 -16.64
N GLU A 410 8.07 28.04 -15.79
CA GLU A 410 9.40 28.64 -15.93
C GLU A 410 10.15 28.09 -17.15
N VAL A 411 10.00 26.79 -17.41
CA VAL A 411 10.59 26.10 -18.56
C VAL A 411 9.92 26.55 -19.86
N ARG A 412 8.57 26.65 -19.87
CA ARG A 412 7.81 27.13 -21.04
C ARG A 412 8.19 28.56 -21.43
N ALA A 413 8.41 29.43 -20.45
CA ALA A 413 8.83 30.81 -20.67
C ALA A 413 10.23 30.95 -21.31
N ARG A 414 11.04 29.88 -21.30
CA ARG A 414 12.43 29.86 -21.78
C ARG A 414 12.65 28.87 -22.93
N MET A 415 11.59 28.50 -23.64
CA MET A 415 11.72 27.70 -24.85
C MET A 415 12.26 28.56 -26.01
N PRO A 416 13.02 27.98 -26.96
CA PRO A 416 13.43 26.57 -27.04
C PRO A 416 14.52 26.21 -26.03
N LEU A 417 14.55 24.94 -25.61
CA LEU A 417 15.52 24.45 -24.63
C LEU A 417 16.87 24.14 -25.28
N PRO A 418 18.00 24.36 -24.59
CA PRO A 418 19.32 23.95 -25.06
C PRO A 418 19.51 22.43 -24.96
N GLU A 419 20.37 21.85 -25.79
CA GLU A 419 20.80 20.46 -25.61
C GLU A 419 21.85 20.35 -24.47
N PRO A 420 21.89 19.24 -23.70
CA PRO A 420 21.06 18.02 -23.83
C PRO A 420 19.69 18.10 -23.14
N LEU A 421 19.32 19.24 -22.54
CA LEU A 421 18.09 19.41 -21.77
C LEU A 421 16.84 19.22 -22.65
N ALA A 422 16.85 19.75 -23.87
CA ALA A 422 15.75 19.61 -24.82
C ALA A 422 15.39 18.13 -25.07
N THR A 423 16.40 17.30 -25.35
CA THR A 423 16.19 15.86 -25.54
C THR A 423 15.63 15.20 -24.29
N LEU A 424 16.19 15.47 -23.10
CA LEU A 424 15.69 14.88 -21.85
C LEU A 424 14.26 15.31 -21.53
N TRP A 425 13.93 16.58 -21.76
CA TRP A 425 12.60 17.14 -21.55
C TRP A 425 11.56 16.49 -22.45
N ARG A 426 11.83 16.43 -23.75
CA ARG A 426 10.98 15.76 -24.74
C ARG A 426 10.73 14.30 -24.35
N LEU A 427 11.78 13.54 -24.04
CA LEU A 427 11.64 12.12 -23.68
C LEU A 427 10.83 11.93 -22.38
N ARG A 428 11.09 12.75 -21.35
CA ARG A 428 10.46 12.55 -20.03
C ARG A 428 9.06 13.16 -19.92
N VAL A 429 8.87 14.38 -20.39
CA VAL A 429 7.68 15.22 -20.14
C VAL A 429 6.71 15.21 -21.31
N GLU A 430 7.19 15.19 -22.55
CA GLU A 430 6.32 15.21 -23.74
C GLU A 430 5.94 13.79 -24.19
N GLN A 431 6.88 12.85 -24.13
CA GLN A 431 6.66 11.44 -24.52
C GLN A 431 6.31 10.52 -23.34
N GLY A 432 6.35 11.04 -22.11
CA GLY A 432 5.96 10.29 -20.91
C GLY A 432 6.85 9.10 -20.54
N LEU A 433 8.08 9.01 -21.06
CA LEU A 433 8.94 7.84 -20.82
C LEU A 433 9.40 7.78 -19.36
N ASP A 434 9.57 6.56 -18.84
CA ASP A 434 10.16 6.35 -17.52
C ASP A 434 11.69 6.62 -17.54
N TRP A 435 12.27 6.94 -16.38
CA TRP A 435 13.70 7.27 -16.30
C TRP A 435 14.65 6.22 -16.88
N PRO A 436 14.42 4.90 -16.72
CA PRO A 436 15.20 3.88 -17.43
C PRO A 436 15.15 3.99 -18.96
N ARG A 437 13.97 4.25 -19.56
CA ARG A 437 13.84 4.45 -21.01
C ARG A 437 14.44 5.78 -21.46
N VAL A 438 14.26 6.86 -20.69
CA VAL A 438 14.90 8.16 -20.95
C VAL A 438 16.42 7.99 -20.99
N ALA A 439 17.01 7.30 -19.99
CA ALA A 439 18.45 7.07 -19.94
C ALA A 439 18.95 6.31 -21.18
N ARG A 440 18.27 5.23 -21.58
CA ARG A 440 18.64 4.45 -22.78
C ARG A 440 18.54 5.28 -24.06
N ALA A 441 17.44 6.02 -24.23
CA ALA A 441 17.21 6.83 -25.43
C ALA A 441 18.19 8.02 -25.52
N ALA A 442 18.64 8.57 -24.40
CA ALA A 442 19.60 9.66 -24.32
C ALA A 442 21.08 9.20 -24.24
N GLY A 443 21.35 7.89 -24.34
CA GLY A 443 22.73 7.36 -24.25
C GLY A 443 23.40 7.51 -22.87
N LEU A 444 22.63 7.59 -21.79
CA LEU A 444 23.13 7.78 -20.43
C LEU A 444 23.24 6.44 -19.67
N SER A 445 24.19 6.38 -18.73
CA SER A 445 24.54 5.16 -17.97
C SER A 445 23.40 4.59 -17.10
N GLY A 446 22.33 5.35 -16.86
CA GLY A 446 21.13 4.85 -16.20
C GLY A 446 20.23 5.94 -15.63
N LYS A 447 19.20 5.52 -14.90
CA LYS A 447 18.16 6.40 -14.33
C LYS A 447 18.71 7.56 -13.48
N ARG A 448 19.84 7.34 -12.78
CA ARG A 448 20.44 8.33 -11.89
C ARG A 448 21.10 9.43 -12.71
N ALA A 449 21.93 9.05 -13.68
CA ALA A 449 22.56 9.97 -14.61
C ALA A 449 21.53 10.81 -15.39
N ALA A 450 20.44 10.19 -15.87
CA ALA A 450 19.36 10.93 -16.55
C ALA A 450 18.69 11.98 -15.65
N ARG A 451 18.44 11.65 -14.37
CA ARG A 451 17.85 12.60 -13.40
C ARG A 451 18.81 13.73 -13.04
N GLU A 452 20.10 13.41 -12.88
CA GLU A 452 21.14 14.39 -12.58
C GLU A 452 21.36 15.34 -13.77
N ALA A 453 21.40 14.82 -15.01
CA ALA A 453 21.52 15.62 -16.22
C ALA A 453 20.31 16.55 -16.43
N MET A 454 19.08 16.03 -16.24
CA MET A 454 17.87 16.87 -16.26
C MET A 454 17.97 18.01 -15.24
N ARG A 455 18.35 17.69 -14.00
CA ARG A 455 18.47 18.69 -12.92
C ARG A 455 19.56 19.71 -13.21
N ALA A 456 20.70 19.30 -13.76
CA ALA A 456 21.79 20.20 -14.14
C ALA A 456 21.32 21.18 -15.22
N GLY A 457 20.75 20.68 -16.32
CA GLY A 457 20.25 21.54 -17.39
C GLY A 457 19.16 22.51 -16.92
N LEU A 458 18.24 22.06 -16.05
CA LEU A 458 17.23 22.95 -15.46
C LEU A 458 17.82 24.01 -14.53
N ARG A 459 18.91 23.69 -13.81
CA ARG A 459 19.61 24.70 -13.01
C ARG A 459 20.20 25.77 -13.91
N ASP A 460 20.97 25.36 -14.92
CA ASP A 460 21.65 26.29 -15.82
C ASP A 460 20.65 27.20 -16.55
N LEU A 461 19.53 26.62 -17.02
CA LEU A 461 18.44 27.36 -17.66
C LEU A 461 17.81 28.42 -16.75
N LEU A 462 17.68 28.13 -15.45
CA LEU A 462 16.98 28.98 -14.49
C LEU A 462 17.91 29.90 -13.70
N SER A 463 19.22 29.63 -13.65
CA SER A 463 20.24 30.50 -13.07
C SER A 463 20.79 31.54 -14.05
N GLY A 464 20.63 31.33 -15.36
CA GLY A 464 21.04 32.27 -16.40
C GLY A 464 20.08 33.45 -16.62
N ALA A 465 19.23 33.76 -15.64
CA ALA A 465 18.22 34.83 -15.67
C ALA A 465 18.47 35.87 -14.59
#